data_AF-A0A7R6NQD0-F1
#
_entry.id   AF-A0A7R6NQD0-F1
#
_cell.length_a   1.000
_cell.length_b   1.000
_cell.length_c   1.000
_cell.angle_alpha   90.00
_cell.angle_beta   90.00
_cell.angle_gamma   90.00
#
_symmetry.space_group_name_H-M   'P 1'
#
loop_
_entity.id
_entity.type
_entity.pdbx_description
1 polymer ?
#
loop_
_entity_poly.entity_id
_entity_poly.type
_entity_poly.pdbx_seq_one_letter_code
_entity_poly.pdbx_strand_id
1 'polypeptide(L)'
;ELISIEESLFSSLGLHYKTLDMPSEDLGAPAYRKYDVEAWMPGLGRYGEISSSSNCTDYQSRRLNIRYRPAIEESNPSTDDKP
;
A
#
# COMPACT_ATOMS: atom_id res chain seq x y z
N GLU A 1 -4.90 -3.53 2.01
CA GLU A 1 -5.61 -2.61 2.90
C GLU A 1 -5.76 -1.22 2.30
N LEU A 2 -4.68 -0.50 1.95
CA LEU A 2 -4.79 0.85 1.37
C LEU A 2 -5.69 0.90 0.12
N ILE A 3 -5.45 0.00 -0.85
CA ILE A 3 -6.25 -0.10 -2.07
C ILE A 3 -7.74 -0.33 -1.77
N SER A 4 -8.05 -1.25 -0.86
CA SER A 4 -9.46 -1.52 -0.50
C SER A 4 -10.16 -0.32 0.12
N ILE A 5 -9.43 0.54 0.85
CA ILE A 5 -9.97 1.79 1.41
C ILE A 5 -10.25 2.78 0.27
N GLU A 6 -9.29 2.96 -0.64
CA GLU A 6 -9.45 3.82 -1.81
C GLU A 6 -10.62 3.39 -2.69
N GLU A 7 -10.71 2.11 -3.03
CA GLU A 7 -11.78 1.53 -3.85
C GLU A 7 -13.15 1.71 -3.18
N SER A 8 -13.25 1.50 -1.86
CA SER A 8 -14.48 1.75 -1.11
C SER A 8 -14.90 3.22 -1.17
N LEU A 9 -13.95 4.15 -0.99
CA LEU A 9 -14.19 5.58 -1.09
C LEU A 9 -14.68 5.97 -2.50
N PHE A 10 -13.97 5.56 -3.56
CA PHE A 10 -14.35 5.90 -4.93
C PHE A 10 -15.67 5.28 -5.36
N SER A 11 -15.97 4.06 -4.90
CA SER A 11 -17.28 3.42 -5.08
C SER A 11 -18.39 4.23 -4.42
N SER A 12 -18.17 4.73 -3.19
CA SER A 12 -19.17 5.55 -2.48
C SER A 12 -19.46 6.89 -3.15
N LEU A 13 -18.48 7.43 -3.90
CA LEU A 13 -18.63 8.63 -4.72
C LEU A 13 -19.29 8.33 -6.08
N GLY A 14 -19.54 7.06 -6.40
CA GLY A 14 -20.14 6.64 -7.67
C GLY A 14 -19.22 6.78 -8.87
N LEU A 15 -17.89 6.75 -8.65
CA LEU A 15 -16.92 6.86 -9.75
C LEU A 15 -16.81 5.54 -10.49
N HIS A 16 -16.75 5.60 -11.82
CA HIS A 16 -16.28 4.48 -12.63
C HIS A 16 -14.75 4.53 -12.66
N TYR A 17 -14.10 3.53 -12.08
CA TYR A 17 -12.63 3.48 -11.99
C TYR A 17 -12.09 2.07 -12.28
N LYS A 18 -10.76 1.99 -12.42
CA LYS A 18 -10.00 0.75 -12.48
C LYS A 18 -8.72 0.91 -11.65
N THR A 19 -8.24 -0.19 -11.09
CA THR A 19 -6.99 -0.25 -10.34
C THR A 19 -5.93 -0.91 -11.21
N LEU A 20 -4.75 -0.30 -11.30
CA LEU A 20 -3.62 -0.76 -12.11
C LEU A 20 -2.47 -1.15 -11.19
N ASP A 21 -1.89 -2.33 -11.39
CA ASP A 21 -0.61 -2.72 -10.79
C ASP A 21 0.51 -2.24 -11.71
N MET A 22 1.31 -1.28 -11.25
CA MET A 22 2.23 -0.56 -12.12
C MET A 22 3.46 -1.40 -12.46
N PRO A 23 3.93 -1.37 -13.72
CA PRO A 23 5.12 -2.09 -14.12
C PRO A 23 6.36 -1.55 -13.38
N SER A 24 7.35 -2.41 -13.18
CA SER A 24 8.61 -2.06 -12.50
C SER A 24 9.31 -0.84 -13.10
N GLU A 25 9.18 -0.65 -14.41
CA GLU A 25 9.78 0.42 -15.21
C GLU A 25 9.14 1.78 -14.95
N ASP A 26 7.94 1.81 -14.37
CA ASP A 26 7.19 3.03 -14.02
C ASP A 26 7.16 3.29 -12.51
N LEU A 27 7.98 2.55 -11.74
CA LEU A 27 8.14 2.79 -10.30
C LEU A 27 9.16 3.91 -10.06
N GLY A 28 8.79 4.86 -9.20
CA GLY A 28 9.75 5.80 -8.65
C GLY A 28 10.78 5.10 -7.75
N ALA A 29 11.96 5.68 -7.61
CA ALA A 29 13.06 5.11 -6.81
C ALA A 29 12.68 4.57 -5.40
N PRO A 30 11.78 5.19 -4.61
CA PRO A 30 11.41 4.65 -3.30
C PRO A 30 10.39 3.51 -3.34
N ALA A 31 9.68 3.30 -4.45
CA ALA A 31 8.55 2.38 -4.52
C ALA A 31 9.00 0.94 -4.83
N TYR A 32 8.67 0.01 -3.93
CA TYR A 32 8.80 -1.42 -4.15
C TYR A 32 7.62 -1.98 -4.97
N ARG A 33 6.43 -1.44 -4.74
CA ARG A 33 5.21 -1.73 -5.50
C ARG A 33 4.29 -0.52 -5.46
N LYS A 34 3.63 -0.22 -6.58
CA LYS A 34 2.74 0.92 -6.74
C LYS A 34 1.47 0.45 -7.45
N TYR A 35 0.33 0.93 -6.97
CA TYR A 35 -0.93 0.80 -7.66
C TYR A 35 -1.50 2.18 -7.93
N ASP A 36 -2.00 2.38 -9.14
CA ASP A 36 -2.72 3.59 -9.51
C ASP A 36 -4.20 3.29 -9.70
N VAL A 37 -5.04 4.19 -9.19
CA VAL A 37 -6.47 4.16 -9.45
C VAL A 37 -6.77 5.23 -10.48
N GLU A 38 -7.33 4.80 -11.62
CA GLU A 38 -7.76 5.71 -12.67
C GLU A 38 -9.28 5.75 -12.77
N ALA A 39 -9.86 6.94 -12.81
CA ALA A 39 -11.29 7.15 -13.03
C ALA A 39 -11.59 7.58 -14.47
N TRP A 40 -12.75 7.19 -14.98
CA TRP A 40 -13.25 7.68 -16.26
C TRP A 40 -13.51 9.18 -16.19
N MET A 41 -12.91 9.94 -17.11
CA MET A 41 -13.06 11.40 -17.21
C MET A 41 -13.85 11.75 -18.49
N PRO A 42 -15.17 11.98 -18.41
CA PRO A 42 -16.01 12.20 -19.60
C PRO A 42 -15.56 13.39 -20.45
N GLY A 43 -15.12 14.48 -19.80
CA GLY A 43 -14.62 15.67 -20.49
C GLY A 43 -13.31 15.45 -21.26
N LEU A 44 -12.55 14.38 -20.94
CA LEU A 44 -11.33 14.01 -21.63
C LEU A 44 -11.48 12.77 -22.53
N GLY A 45 -12.61 12.06 -22.44
CA GLY A 45 -12.86 10.82 -23.18
C GLY A 45 -11.88 9.69 -22.86
N ARG A 46 -11.26 9.70 -21.68
CA ARG A 46 -10.28 8.70 -21.25
C ARG A 46 -10.29 8.49 -19.74
N TYR A 47 -9.63 7.43 -19.29
CA TYR A 47 -9.27 7.28 -17.88
C TYR A 47 -8.13 8.23 -17.52
N GLY A 48 -8.14 8.75 -16.29
CA GLY A 48 -7.05 9.52 -15.72
C GLY A 48 -6.83 9.16 -14.26
N GLU A 49 -5.57 9.20 -13.83
CA GLU A 49 -5.16 8.91 -12.45
C GLU A 49 -5.85 9.85 -11.46
N ILE A 50 -6.34 9.28 -10.36
CA ILE A 50 -6.97 10.02 -9.25
C ILE A 50 -6.33 9.70 -7.89
N SER A 51 -5.63 8.58 -7.76
CA SER A 51 -4.85 8.23 -6.57
C SER A 51 -3.73 7.27 -6.92
N SER A 52 -2.71 7.26 -6.07
CA SER A 52 -1.59 6.33 -6.12
C SER A 52 -1.25 5.81 -4.73
N SER A 53 -1.04 4.51 -4.63
CA SER A 53 -0.72 3.81 -3.39
C SER A 53 0.55 2.99 -3.55
N SER A 54 1.62 3.37 -2.83
CA SER A 54 2.94 2.75 -2.93
C SER A 54 3.42 2.15 -1.61
N ASN A 55 4.03 0.98 -1.69
CA ASN A 55 4.81 0.41 -0.59
C ASN A 55 6.28 0.77 -0.79
N CYS A 56 6.86 1.49 0.16
CA CYS A 56 8.28 1.91 0.13
C CYS A 56 9.20 1.04 1.00
N THR A 57 8.68 -0.06 1.55
CA THR A 57 9.35 -0.96 2.50
C THR A 57 10.10 -0.17 3.58
N ASP A 58 11.43 -0.27 3.63
CA ASP A 58 12.29 0.46 4.56
C ASP A 58 13.09 1.59 3.87
N TYR A 59 12.87 1.83 2.57
CA TYR A 59 13.69 2.74 1.77
C TYR A 59 13.74 4.16 2.36
N GLN A 60 12.55 4.68 2.69
CA GLN A 60 12.39 6.02 3.25
C GLN A 60 12.76 6.05 4.74
N SER A 61 12.32 5.06 5.52
CA SER A 61 12.58 5.02 6.96
C SER A 61 14.07 4.92 7.29
N ARG A 62 14.85 4.17 6.49
CA ARG A 62 16.32 4.08 6.64
C ARG A 62 17.01 5.42 6.37
N ARG A 63 16.58 6.14 5.33
CA ARG A 63 17.16 7.45 4.97
C ARG A 63 16.83 8.54 5.97
N LEU A 64 15.65 8.47 6.57
CA LEU A 64 15.18 9.42 7.58
C LEU A 64 15.50 8.98 9.01
N ASN A 65 16.18 7.85 9.18
CA ASN A 65 16.49 7.25 10.48
C ASN A 65 15.25 7.02 11.38
N ILE A 66 14.10 6.72 10.77
CA ILE A 66 12.85 6.38 11.47
C ILE A 66 12.92 4.91 11.88
N ARG A 67 12.81 4.64 13.19
CA ARG A 67 12.98 3.30 13.77
C ARG A 67 11.78 2.93 14.63
N TYR A 68 11.51 1.64 14.69
CA TYR A 68 10.51 1.04 15.57
C TYR A 68 11.21 0.13 16.58
N ARG A 69 10.76 0.14 17.84
CA ARG A 69 11.18 -0.81 18.87
C ARG A 69 10.05 -1.84 19.04
N PRO A 70 10.24 -3.10 18.64
CA PRO A 70 9.23 -4.13 18.87
C PRO A 70 9.02 -4.34 20.38
N ALA A 71 7.77 -4.62 20.75
CA ALA A 71 7.49 -5.19 22.07
C ALA A 71 8.19 -6.55 22.17
N ILE A 72 8.74 -6.85 23.34
CA ILE A 72 9.27 -8.19 23.62
C ILE A 72 8.05 -9.06 23.89
N GLU A 73 7.75 -10.01 23.00
CA GLU A 73 6.82 -11.08 23.35
C GLU A 73 7.53 -12.01 24.32
N GLU A 74 7.06 -12.08 25.57
CA GLU A 74 7.52 -13.10 26.50
C GLU A 74 7.07 -14.47 25.96
N SER A 75 8.04 -15.27 25.50
CA SER A 75 7.79 -16.68 25.22
C SER A 75 7.41 -17.37 26.53
N ASN A 76 6.14 -17.78 26.67
CA ASN A 76 5.75 -18.68 27.75
C ASN A 76 6.65 -19.93 27.70
N PRO A 77 7.44 -20.24 28.74
CA PRO A 77 8.19 -21.47 28.75
C PRO A 77 7.20 -22.63 28.75
N SER A 78 7.30 -23.50 27.75
CA SER A 78 6.55 -24.75 27.71
C SER A 78 6.86 -25.55 28.97
N THR A 79 5.85 -25.75 29.82
CA THR A 79 5.91 -26.75 30.89
C THR A 79 5.84 -28.14 30.27
N ASP A 80 6.98 -28.65 29.83
CA ASP A 80 7.21 -30.08 29.64
C ASP A 80 8.56 -30.41 30.26
N ASP A 81 8.54 -30.52 31.58
CA ASP A 81 9.51 -31.34 32.30
C ASP A 81 8.78 -31.97 33.48
N LYS A 82 8.26 -33.17 33.27
CA LYS A 82 7.93 -34.10 34.35
C LYS A 82 8.65 -35.43 34.08
N PRO A 83 9.26 -36.02 35.12
CA PRO A 83 10.05 -37.24 35.02
C PRO A 83 9.21 -38.47 34.65
#